data_AF-Q1INE3-F1
#
_entry.id   AF-Q1INE3-F1
#
_cell.length_a   1.000
_cell.length_b   1.000
_cell.length_c   1.000
_cell.angle_alpha   90.00
_cell.angle_beta   90.00
_cell.angle_gamma   90.00
#
_symmetry.space_group_name_H-M   'P 1'
#
loop_
_entity.id
_entity.type
_entity.pdbx_description
1 polymer ?
#
loop_
_entity_poly.entity_id
_entity_poly.type
_entity_poly.pdbx_seq_one_letter_code
_entity_poly.pdbx_strand_id
1 'polypeptide(L)'
;MARGWESKSVEGQMESAASLAPVPDESKNNFTPEMQEKARKRQGIQLARKRILQQLEASGNERYTQMLKDSLADLDSELAKLES
;
A
#
# COMPACT_ATOMS: atom_id res chain seq x y z
N MET A 1 10.86 -11.33 -20.12
CA MET A 1 9.45 -11.35 -19.67
C MET A 1 9.38 -10.50 -18.42
N ALA A 2 9.27 -9.19 -18.64
CA ALA A 2 9.38 -8.17 -17.60
C ALA A 2 8.21 -8.34 -16.62
N ARG A 3 8.56 -8.50 -15.35
CA ARG A 3 7.64 -8.67 -14.23
C ARG A 3 6.99 -7.31 -14.01
N GLY A 4 5.89 -7.05 -14.72
CA GLY A 4 5.17 -5.78 -14.71
C GLY A 4 4.43 -5.51 -13.40
N TRP A 5 5.17 -5.39 -12.30
CA TRP A 5 4.73 -4.72 -11.08
C TRP A 5 5.67 -3.55 -10.75
N GLU A 6 6.32 -3.00 -11.76
CA GLU A 6 6.86 -1.66 -11.69
C GLU A 6 5.72 -0.70 -12.08
N SER A 7 5.40 0.21 -11.16
CA SER A 7 4.79 1.48 -11.50
C SER A 7 3.31 1.45 -11.89
N LYS A 8 2.46 1.36 -10.88
CA LYS A 8 1.48 2.44 -10.73
C LYS A 8 1.54 2.94 -9.29
N SER A 9 2.68 3.58 -8.98
CA SER A 9 2.71 4.69 -8.04
C SER A 9 1.40 5.45 -8.20
N VAL A 10 0.57 5.38 -7.17
CA VAL A 10 -0.47 6.38 -6.96
C VAL A 10 0.28 7.64 -6.58
N GLU A 11 0.85 8.27 -7.61
CA GLU A 11 1.51 9.55 -7.52
C GLU A 11 0.40 10.58 -7.31
N GLY A 12 0.47 11.22 -6.15
CA GLY A 12 -0.01 12.59 -5.96
C GLY A 12 -1.50 12.82 -6.19
N GLN A 13 -2.31 12.55 -5.17
CA GLN A 13 -3.34 13.52 -4.81
C GLN A 13 -3.46 13.59 -3.30
N MET A 14 -2.72 14.55 -2.74
CA MET A 14 -3.13 15.44 -1.66
C MET A 14 -2.01 16.46 -1.49
N GLU A 15 -1.71 17.17 -2.58
CA GLU A 15 -1.31 18.56 -2.45
C GLU A 15 -2.49 19.29 -1.76
N SER A 16 -2.19 20.16 -0.79
CA SER A 16 -3.15 21.02 -0.07
C SER A 16 -3.83 20.46 1.19
N ALA A 17 -3.06 20.26 2.27
CA ALA A 17 -3.60 20.41 3.63
C ALA A 17 -2.59 21.03 4.62
N ALA A 18 -1.55 21.72 4.12
CA ALA A 18 -0.58 22.45 4.95
C ALA A 18 -0.84 23.97 4.97
N SER A 19 -2.03 24.40 4.56
CA SER A 19 -2.47 25.79 4.66
C SER A 19 -3.35 25.93 5.90
N LEU A 20 -2.95 26.80 6.82
CA LEU A 20 -3.58 27.20 8.10
C LEU A 20 -3.12 26.45 9.36
N ALA A 21 -2.01 26.91 9.95
CA ALA A 21 -2.04 27.69 11.21
C ALA A 21 -0.67 27.63 11.94
N PRO A 22 -0.07 28.76 12.33
CA PRO A 22 1.07 28.75 13.23
C PRO A 22 0.57 28.70 14.69
N VAL A 23 0.76 27.58 15.37
CA VAL A 23 0.79 27.54 16.84
C VAL A 23 2.01 26.73 17.28
N PRO A 24 2.97 27.35 18.01
CA PRO A 24 4.11 26.66 18.55
C PRO A 24 3.68 26.00 19.86
N ASP A 25 3.52 24.68 19.83
CA ASP A 25 3.40 23.90 21.06
C ASP A 25 4.30 22.68 20.90
N GLU A 26 5.34 22.62 21.74
CA GLU A 26 6.42 21.63 21.84
C GLU A 26 5.93 20.19 22.16
N SER A 27 4.63 19.93 22.03
CA SER A 27 3.99 18.65 22.33
C SER A 27 3.36 17.99 21.11
N LYS A 28 3.61 18.48 19.89
CA LYS A 28 3.11 17.85 18.66
C LYS A 28 4.01 16.70 18.23
N ASN A 29 3.81 15.61 18.95
CA ASN A 29 4.17 14.24 18.61
C ASN A 29 4.33 14.04 17.10
N ASN A 30 5.60 14.02 16.68
CA ASN A 30 6.21 13.51 15.47
C ASN A 30 5.29 12.76 14.48
N PHE A 31 4.34 13.42 13.84
CA PHE A 31 3.82 12.97 12.53
C PHE A 31 4.87 13.32 11.49
N THR A 32 6.01 12.64 11.54
CA THR A 32 7.06 12.79 10.55
C THR A 32 6.53 12.29 9.20
N PRO A 33 6.92 12.93 8.08
CA PRO A 33 6.50 12.52 6.74
C PRO A 33 6.77 11.03 6.46
N GLU A 34 7.77 10.46 7.12
CA GLU A 34 8.12 9.05 7.08
C GLU A 34 7.01 8.13 7.62
N MET A 35 6.33 8.50 8.72
CA MET A 35 5.19 7.72 9.24
C MET A 35 4.01 7.75 8.26
N GLN A 36 3.77 8.90 7.63
CA GLN A 36 2.71 9.05 6.64
C GLN A 36 3.01 8.26 5.36
N GLU A 37 4.28 8.19 4.95
CA GLU A 37 4.71 7.35 3.83
C GLU A 37 4.53 5.86 4.14
N LYS A 38 4.93 5.39 5.32
CA LYS A 38 4.69 4.01 5.77
C LYS A 38 3.20 3.67 5.79
N ALA A 39 2.37 4.57 6.30
CA ALA A 39 0.91 4.41 6.30
C ALA A 39 0.34 4.32 4.88
N ARG A 40 0.79 5.17 3.95
CA ARG A 40 0.39 5.14 2.53
C ARG A 40 0.81 3.83 1.84
N LYS A 41 2.05 3.39 2.03
CA LYS A 41 2.55 2.12 1.49
C LYS A 41 1.70 0.95 1.98
N ARG A 42 1.45 0.88 3.29
CA ARG A 42 0.59 -0.14 3.89
C ARG A 42 -0.82 -0.14 3.30
N GLN A 43 -1.45 1.04 3.18
CA GLN A 43 -2.79 1.14 2.58
C GLN A 43 -2.81 0.66 1.13
N GLY A 44 -1.77 0.97 0.35
CA GLY A 44 -1.61 0.47 -1.02
C GLY A 44 -1.54 -1.07 -1.09
N ILE A 45 -0.69 -1.68 -0.25
CA ILE A 45 -0.53 -3.14 -0.18
C ILE A 45 -1.84 -3.81 0.27
N GLN A 46 -2.53 -3.26 1.28
CA GLN A 46 -3.83 -3.78 1.73
C GLN A 46 -4.90 -3.72 0.62
N LEU A 47 -4.92 -2.66 -0.18
CA LEU A 47 -5.85 -2.52 -1.30
C LEU A 47 -5.54 -3.56 -2.39
N ALA A 48 -4.26 -3.75 -2.72
CA ALA A 48 -3.82 -4.77 -3.67
C ALA A 48 -4.20 -6.18 -3.21
N ARG A 49 -3.97 -6.51 -1.93
CA ARG A 49 -4.38 -7.79 -1.33
C ARG A 49 -5.87 -8.06 -1.48
N LYS A 50 -6.72 -7.07 -1.17
CA LYS A 50 -8.18 -7.18 -1.35
C LYS A 50 -8.56 -7.45 -2.80
N ARG A 51 -7.92 -6.75 -3.74
CA ARG A 51 -8.17 -6.96 -5.17
C ARG A 51 -7.80 -8.38 -5.63
N ILE A 52 -6.66 -8.90 -5.17
CA ILE A 52 -6.24 -10.27 -5.49
C ILE A 52 -7.23 -11.29 -4.92
N LEU A 53 -7.71 -11.12 -3.69
CA LEU A 53 -8.73 -11.98 -3.10
C LEU A 53 -10.03 -11.98 -3.93
N GLN A 54 -10.49 -10.81 -4.35
CA GLN A 54 -11.65 -10.72 -5.26
C GLN A 54 -11.40 -11.40 -6.61
N GLN A 55 -10.20 -11.31 -7.15
CA GLN A 55 -9.82 -12.00 -8.39
C GLN A 55 -9.74 -13.52 -8.20
N LEU A 56 -9.30 -14.00 -7.03
CA LEU A 56 -9.30 -15.42 -6.67
C LEU A 56 -10.72 -15.97 -6.58
N GLU A 57 -11.62 -15.23 -5.95
CA GLU A 57 -13.05 -15.60 -5.84
C GLU A 57 -13.75 -15.63 -7.20
N ALA A 58 -13.42 -14.69 -8.09
CA ALA A 58 -13.99 -14.61 -9.44
C ALA A 58 -13.31 -15.54 -10.46
N SER A 59 -12.11 -16.07 -10.18
CA SER A 59 -11.32 -16.88 -11.12
C SER A 59 -11.67 -18.36 -11.01
N GLY A 60 -12.13 -18.94 -12.12
CA GLY A 60 -12.25 -20.40 -12.29
C GLY A 60 -11.02 -21.08 -12.89
N ASN A 61 -9.95 -20.33 -13.20
CA ASN A 61 -8.76 -20.88 -13.86
C ASN A 61 -7.65 -21.17 -12.84
N GLU A 62 -7.36 -22.46 -12.64
CA GLU A 62 -6.41 -22.93 -11.63
C GLU A 62 -5.00 -22.35 -11.79
N ARG A 63 -4.50 -22.22 -13.02
CA ARG A 63 -3.16 -21.64 -13.28
C ARG A 63 -3.10 -20.16 -12.92
N TYR A 64 -4.18 -19.42 -13.21
CA TYR A 64 -4.27 -18.00 -12.85
C TYR A 64 -4.41 -17.82 -11.34
N THR A 65 -5.21 -18.67 -10.69
CA THR A 65 -5.37 -18.71 -9.24
C THR A 65 -4.04 -19.00 -8.52
N GLN A 66 -3.19 -19.88 -9.04
CA GLN A 66 -1.84 -20.11 -8.48
C GLN A 66 -0.98 -18.84 -8.54
N MET A 67 -0.92 -18.18 -9.70
CA MET A 67 -0.19 -16.92 -9.84
C MET A 67 -0.69 -15.82 -8.88
N LEU A 68 -2.01 -15.73 -8.68
CA LEU A 68 -2.62 -14.80 -7.74
C LEU A 68 -2.25 -15.12 -6.28
N LYS A 69 -2.18 -16.40 -5.91
CA LYS A 69 -1.74 -16.84 -4.58
C LYS A 69 -0.28 -16.50 -4.31
N ASP A 70 0.60 -16.71 -5.30
CA ASP A 70 2.02 -16.32 -5.19
C ASP A 70 2.15 -14.82 -4.98
N SER A 71 1.43 -14.03 -5.78
CA SER A 71 1.40 -12.56 -5.65
C SER A 71 0.86 -12.11 -4.29
N LEU A 72 -0.11 -12.84 -3.73
CA LEU A 72 -0.66 -12.56 -2.40
C LEU A 72 0.37 -12.82 -1.29
N ALA A 73 1.14 -13.89 -1.39
CA ALA A 73 2.20 -14.21 -0.43
C ALA A 73 3.33 -13.16 -0.43
N ASP A 74 3.67 -12.63 -1.60
CA ASP A 74 4.63 -11.53 -1.72
C ASP A 74 4.12 -10.26 -1.03
N LEU A 75 2.86 -9.87 -1.27
CA LEU A 75 2.24 -8.70 -0.62
C LEU A 75 2.13 -8.87 0.91
N ASP A 76 1.75 -10.06 1.38
CA ASP A 76 1.69 -10.34 2.82
C ASP A 76 3.08 -10.27 3.47
N SER A 77 4.13 -10.72 2.76
CA SER A 77 5.52 -10.60 3.21
C SER A 77 6.00 -9.15 3.27
N GLU A 78 5.60 -8.31 2.30
CA GLU A 78 5.90 -6.88 2.31
C GLU A 78 5.17 -6.15 3.44
N LEU A 79 3.91 -6.53 3.70
CA LEU A 79 3.11 -5.98 4.80
C LEU A 79 3.72 -6.34 6.15
N ALA A 80 4.18 -7.58 6.34
CA ALA A 80 4.85 -8.02 7.56
C ALA A 80 6.12 -7.20 7.86
N LYS A 81 6.91 -6.86 6.83
CA LYS A 81 8.11 -6.02 6.96
C LYS A 81 7.81 -4.56 7.33
N LEU A 82 6.60 -4.08 7.01
CA LEU A 82 6.16 -2.71 7.33
C LEU A 82 5.55 -2.59 8.73
N GLU A 83 5.04 -3.69 9.28
CA GLU A 83 4.44 -3.76 10.62
C GLU A 83 5.46 -4.24 11.70
N SER A 84 6.61 -4.79 11.29
CA SER A 84 7.75 -5.15 12.16
C SER A 84 8.66 -3.97 12.46
#